data_AF-W2WVW4-F1
#
_entry.id   AF-W2WVW4-F1
#
_cell.length_a   1.000
_cell.length_b   1.000
_cell.length_c   1.000
_cell.angle_alpha   90.00
_cell.angle_beta   90.00
_cell.angle_gamma   90.00
#
_symmetry.space_group_name_H-M   'P 1'
#
loop_
_entity.id
_entity.type
_entity.pdbx_description
1 polymer ?
#
loop_
_entity_poly.entity_id
_entity_poly.type
_entity_poly.pdbx_seq_one_letter_code
_entity_poly.pdbx_strand_id
1 'polypeptide(L)'
;MHLPHVLLLALCIAIASCDAISVLSLNKKLLSCKTLNVWAYLTPSLLLEIVARLRALPGITKLSELAKKGKSAVSTKLSDKMLWLMYQKLGKQKFSDLDITGMWLKSGKGPDKIFDRWIRLSKSPKQAAQNLLNHGTTTNDLYKVLRKRNMNLETIRPIWRDLGLTEYQLRVARHAVSAL
;
A
#
# COMPACT_ATOMS: atom_id res chain seq x y z
N MET A 1 27.37 17.68 17.43
CA MET A 1 26.24 18.28 16.68
C MET A 1 25.32 17.19 16.08
N HIS A 2 24.68 16.36 16.92
CA HIS A 2 23.85 15.22 16.46
C HIS A 2 22.32 15.44 16.62
N LEU A 3 21.92 16.58 17.17
CA LEU A 3 20.52 16.89 17.49
C LEU A 3 19.54 16.82 16.30
N PRO A 4 19.85 17.29 15.07
CA PRO A 4 18.89 17.26 13.98
C PRO A 4 18.67 15.84 13.41
N HIS A 5 19.66 14.95 13.54
CA HIS A 5 19.56 13.58 13.05
C HIS A 5 18.68 12.72 13.96
N VAL A 6 18.76 12.94 15.27
CA VAL A 6 17.93 12.25 16.26
C VAL A 6 16.47 12.72 16.16
N LEU A 7 16.25 14.03 15.94
CA LEU A 7 14.91 14.58 15.73
C LEU A 7 14.25 14.06 14.43
N LEU A 8 15.01 13.90 13.36
CA LEU A 8 14.50 13.34 12.10
C LEU A 8 14.16 11.85 12.24
N LEU A 9 15.00 11.08 12.94
CA LEU A 9 14.72 9.67 13.26
C LEU A 9 13.49 9.53 14.16
N ALA A 10 13.39 10.36 15.20
CA ALA A 10 12.25 10.39 16.10
C ALA A 10 10.97 10.79 15.35
N LEU A 11 11.04 11.75 14.42
CA LEU A 11 9.90 12.16 13.59
C LEU A 11 9.49 11.04 12.61
N CYS A 12 10.44 10.34 11.99
CA CYS A 12 10.15 9.19 11.13
C CYS A 12 9.54 8.01 11.90
N ILE A 13 10.01 7.76 13.13
CA ILE A 13 9.44 6.75 14.03
C ILE A 13 8.04 7.19 14.49
N ALA A 14 7.86 8.46 14.85
CA ALA A 14 6.57 9.01 15.27
C ALA A 14 5.53 8.98 14.16
N ILE A 15 5.89 9.28 12.91
CA ILE A 15 4.99 9.20 11.74
C ILE A 15 4.64 7.74 11.43
N ALA A 16 5.61 6.82 11.54
CA ALA A 16 5.35 5.40 11.38
C ALA A 16 4.48 4.80 12.51
N SER A 17 4.59 5.34 13.73
CA SER A 17 3.77 4.91 14.87
C SER A 17 2.40 5.60 14.94
N CYS A 18 2.24 6.81 14.40
CA CYS A 18 0.96 7.52 14.45
C CYS A 18 -0.12 6.81 13.60
N ASP A 19 0.27 6.21 12.47
CA ASP A 19 -0.64 5.36 11.68
C ASP A 19 -1.00 4.03 12.38
N ALA A 20 -0.27 3.66 13.44
CA ALA A 20 -0.58 2.50 14.29
C ALA A 20 -1.39 2.89 15.55
N ILE A 21 -1.27 4.13 16.04
CA ILE A 21 -1.96 4.60 17.26
C ILE A 21 -3.43 4.97 16.98
N SER A 22 -3.78 5.40 15.75
CA SER A 22 -5.19 5.63 15.40
C SER A 22 -6.05 4.35 15.46
N VAL A 23 -5.43 3.17 15.48
CA VAL A 23 -6.12 1.87 15.65
C VAL A 23 -6.13 1.40 17.11
N LEU A 24 -5.22 1.91 17.96
CA LEU A 24 -5.11 1.53 19.37
C LEU A 24 -6.10 2.23 20.31
N SER A 25 -6.78 3.29 19.85
CA SER A 25 -7.82 3.96 20.65
C SER A 25 -9.13 3.17 20.73
N LEU A 26 -9.41 2.24 19.79
CA LEU A 26 -10.76 1.69 19.67
C LEU A 26 -10.98 0.24 20.12
N ASN A 27 -10.00 -0.51 20.62
CA ASN A 27 -10.31 -1.86 21.10
C ASN A 27 -9.33 -2.45 22.12
N LYS A 28 -9.40 -1.94 23.36
CA LYS A 28 -8.80 -2.61 24.54
C LYS A 28 -9.44 -3.98 24.86
N LYS A 29 -10.51 -4.40 24.18
CA LYS A 29 -11.24 -5.65 24.45
C LYS A 29 -10.84 -6.85 23.57
N LEU A 30 -10.03 -6.67 22.52
CA LEU A 30 -9.70 -7.73 21.56
C LEU A 30 -8.25 -8.22 21.62
N LEU A 31 -7.47 -7.76 22.61
CA LEU A 31 -6.15 -8.29 22.94
C LEU A 31 -6.28 -9.54 23.83
N SER A 32 -6.90 -10.58 23.30
CA SER A 32 -6.73 -11.94 23.81
C SER A 32 -6.46 -12.86 22.62
N CYS A 33 -5.24 -13.38 22.57
CA CYS A 33 -4.81 -14.49 21.72
C CYS A 33 -5.12 -14.40 20.21
N LYS A 34 -4.29 -13.69 19.42
CA LYS A 34 -3.91 -14.09 18.02
C LYS A 34 -2.92 -13.16 17.29
N THR A 35 -2.53 -12.02 17.85
CA THR A 35 -1.73 -10.98 17.16
C THR A 35 -0.21 -11.06 17.37
N LEU A 36 0.35 -12.23 17.72
CA LEU A 36 1.81 -12.39 17.86
C LEU A 36 2.55 -12.81 16.56
N ASN A 37 1.83 -13.20 15.51
CA ASN A 37 2.47 -13.70 14.27
C ASN A 37 2.63 -12.65 13.14
N VAL A 38 2.22 -11.39 13.36
CA VAL A 38 2.24 -10.35 12.31
C VAL A 38 3.62 -9.67 12.17
N TRP A 39 4.42 -9.66 13.24
CA TRP A 39 5.74 -9.02 13.26
C TRP A 39 6.91 -9.96 12.89
N ALA A 40 6.67 -11.27 12.77
CA ALA A 40 7.72 -12.26 12.49
C ALA A 40 8.34 -12.13 11.08
N TYR A 41 7.72 -11.40 10.15
CA TYR A 41 8.15 -11.33 8.75
C TYR A 41 8.69 -9.96 8.32
N LEU A 42 8.61 -8.94 9.16
CA LEU A 42 9.32 -7.67 9.01
C LEU A 42 10.37 -7.60 10.11
N THR A 43 11.45 -8.37 9.94
CA THR A 43 12.53 -8.38 10.91
C THR A 43 13.09 -6.95 11.08
N PRO A 44 13.50 -6.54 12.29
CA PRO A 44 14.20 -5.28 12.51
C PRO A 44 15.40 -5.07 11.57
N SER A 45 16.02 -6.16 11.13
CA SER A 45 17.10 -6.16 10.12
C SER A 45 16.64 -5.65 8.75
N LEU A 46 15.39 -5.90 8.34
CA LEU A 46 14.82 -5.46 7.07
C LEU A 46 14.65 -3.94 7.03
N LEU A 47 14.17 -3.34 8.13
CA LEU A 47 14.06 -1.89 8.31
C LEU A 47 15.43 -1.21 8.37
N LEU A 48 16.38 -1.78 9.12
CA LEU A 48 17.72 -1.21 9.30
C LEU A 48 18.51 -1.17 7.99
N GLU A 49 18.44 -2.23 7.19
CA GLU A 49 19.13 -2.29 5.89
C GLU A 49 18.53 -1.30 4.87
N ILE A 50 17.21 -1.07 4.91
CA ILE A 50 16.58 -0.12 4.01
C ILE A 50 16.98 1.33 4.38
N VAL A 51 17.05 1.65 5.67
CA VAL A 51 17.57 2.95 6.13
C VAL A 51 19.03 3.13 5.70
N ALA A 52 19.86 2.08 5.78
CA ALA A 52 21.24 2.12 5.29
C ALA A 52 21.33 2.35 3.77
N ARG A 53 20.50 1.65 2.98
CA ARG A 53 20.44 1.84 1.52
C ARG A 53 19.90 3.21 1.12
N LEU A 54 18.94 3.76 1.87
CA LEU A 54 18.44 5.13 1.67
C LEU A 54 19.54 6.19 1.89
N ARG A 55 20.42 5.98 2.88
CA ARG A 55 21.57 6.85 3.15
C ARG A 55 22.71 6.71 2.14
N ALA A 56 22.77 5.61 1.41
CA ALA A 56 23.83 5.32 0.44
C ALA A 56 23.53 5.79 -0.99
N LEU A 57 22.33 6.32 -1.26
CA LEU A 57 21.93 6.73 -2.62
C LEU A 57 22.47 8.13 -2.97
N PRO A 58 23.21 8.30 -4.09
CA PRO A 58 23.53 9.63 -4.59
C PRO A 58 22.23 10.34 -5.00
N GLY A 59 22.01 11.55 -4.45
CA GLY A 59 20.79 12.34 -4.69
C GLY A 59 20.08 12.86 -3.43
N ILE A 60 20.49 12.45 -2.23
CA ILE A 60 20.02 13.04 -0.97
C ILE A 60 20.45 14.51 -0.80
N THR A 61 21.54 14.90 -1.44
CA THR A 61 21.94 16.32 -1.55
C THR A 61 21.03 17.14 -2.46
N LYS A 62 20.30 16.54 -3.41
CA LYS A 62 19.24 17.21 -4.18
C LYS A 62 17.88 17.24 -3.44
N LEU A 63 17.71 16.43 -2.39
CA LEU A 63 16.50 16.45 -1.56
C LEU A 63 16.42 17.70 -0.67
N SER A 64 17.56 18.30 -0.29
CA SER A 64 17.59 19.60 0.40
C SER A 64 17.16 20.76 -0.50
N GLU A 65 17.45 20.71 -1.80
CA GLU A 65 16.94 21.68 -2.78
C GLU A 65 15.44 21.47 -3.06
N LEU A 66 14.97 20.22 -3.12
CA LEU A 66 13.54 19.92 -3.27
C LEU A 66 12.73 20.24 -2.01
N ALA A 67 13.34 20.24 -0.82
CA ALA A 67 12.70 20.71 0.41
C ALA A 67 12.31 22.20 0.34
N LYS A 68 13.00 23.00 -0.48
CA LYS A 68 12.59 24.38 -0.80
C LYS A 68 11.33 24.45 -1.69
N LYS A 69 10.98 23.36 -2.39
CA LYS A 69 9.83 23.25 -3.32
C LYS A 69 8.56 22.62 -2.71
N GLY A 70 8.46 22.52 -1.38
CA GLY A 70 7.23 22.14 -0.69
C GLY A 70 7.23 20.70 -0.16
N LYS A 71 6.87 20.56 1.13
CA LYS A 71 6.98 19.33 1.94
C LYS A 71 6.23 18.12 1.36
N SER A 72 5.10 18.34 0.67
CA SER A 72 4.22 17.30 0.14
C SER A 72 4.87 16.49 -0.99
N ALA A 73 5.39 17.15 -2.03
CA ALA A 73 5.96 16.46 -3.20
C ALA A 73 7.23 15.66 -2.87
N VAL A 74 8.01 16.13 -1.90
CA VAL A 74 9.19 15.41 -1.38
C VAL A 74 8.77 14.15 -0.62
N SER A 75 7.74 14.24 0.23
CA SER A 75 7.24 13.11 1.01
C SER A 75 6.66 11.99 0.12
N THR A 76 5.90 12.34 -0.93
CA THR A 76 5.32 11.37 -1.86
C THR A 76 6.39 10.64 -2.66
N LYS A 77 7.37 11.37 -3.22
CA LYS A 77 8.49 10.76 -3.96
C LYS A 77 9.35 9.85 -3.10
N LEU A 78 9.61 10.21 -1.84
CA LEU A 78 10.29 9.34 -0.89
C LEU A 78 9.47 8.07 -0.62
N SER A 79 8.15 8.19 -0.48
CA SER A 79 7.26 7.05 -0.27
C SER A 79 7.17 6.11 -1.48
N ASP A 80 7.19 6.63 -2.72
CA ASP A 80 7.21 5.85 -3.96
C ASP A 80 8.51 5.07 -4.08
N LYS A 81 9.63 5.75 -3.86
CA LYS A 81 10.96 5.12 -3.92
C LYS A 81 11.10 4.03 -2.86
N MET A 82 10.60 4.27 -1.65
CA MET A 82 10.56 3.27 -0.58
C MET A 82 9.69 2.07 -0.96
N LEU A 83 8.48 2.29 -1.48
CA LEU A 83 7.58 1.23 -1.95
C LEU A 83 8.24 0.35 -3.01
N TRP A 84 8.91 0.97 -3.98
CA TRP A 84 9.61 0.27 -5.05
C TRP A 84 10.79 -0.55 -4.53
N LEU A 85 11.61 0.01 -3.62
CA LEU A 85 12.73 -0.72 -3.00
C LEU A 85 12.26 -1.93 -2.19
N MET A 86 11.16 -1.79 -1.43
CA MET A 86 10.57 -2.92 -0.71
C MET A 86 10.07 -4.00 -1.67
N TYR A 87 9.34 -3.60 -2.72
CA TYR A 87 8.84 -4.54 -3.73
C TYR A 87 9.99 -5.32 -4.40
N GLN A 88 11.06 -4.63 -4.82
CA GLN A 88 12.23 -5.29 -5.41
C GLN A 88 12.91 -6.27 -4.44
N LYS A 89 13.04 -5.92 -3.16
CA LYS A 89 13.65 -6.80 -2.16
C LYS A 89 12.80 -8.06 -1.95
N LEU A 90 11.48 -7.91 -1.84
CA LEU A 90 10.57 -9.04 -1.74
C LEU A 90 10.60 -9.92 -3.00
N GLY A 91 10.71 -9.31 -4.18
CA GLY A 91 10.90 -10.05 -5.43
C GLY A 91 12.21 -10.87 -5.45
N LYS A 92 13.31 -10.32 -4.94
CA LYS A 92 14.58 -11.07 -4.77
C LYS A 92 14.45 -12.24 -3.79
N GLN A 93 13.55 -12.13 -2.82
CA GLN A 93 13.18 -13.19 -1.88
C GLN A 93 12.12 -14.15 -2.44
N LYS A 94 11.78 -14.05 -3.74
CA LYS A 94 10.81 -14.89 -4.45
C LYS A 94 9.35 -14.76 -3.96
N PHE A 95 8.99 -13.65 -3.30
CA PHE A 95 7.58 -13.35 -3.02
C PHE A 95 6.86 -12.95 -4.33
N SER A 96 5.71 -13.56 -4.57
CA SER A 96 4.84 -13.22 -5.69
C SER A 96 4.03 -11.94 -5.41
N ASP A 97 3.46 -11.34 -6.45
CA ASP A 97 2.51 -10.23 -6.28
C ASP A 97 1.32 -10.61 -5.38
N LEU A 98 0.90 -11.88 -5.44
CA LEU A 98 -0.16 -12.40 -4.58
C LEU A 98 0.29 -12.41 -3.11
N ASP A 99 1.49 -12.89 -2.82
CA ASP A 99 2.01 -12.91 -1.45
C ASP A 99 2.13 -11.50 -0.87
N ILE A 100 2.66 -10.56 -1.68
CA ILE A 100 2.82 -9.16 -1.30
C ILE A 100 1.45 -8.51 -1.01
N THR A 101 0.44 -8.82 -1.82
CA THR A 101 -0.94 -8.37 -1.56
C THR A 101 -1.46 -8.91 -0.23
N GLY A 102 -1.26 -10.20 0.03
CA GLY A 102 -1.65 -10.83 1.29
C GLY A 102 -0.96 -10.20 2.50
N MET A 103 0.33 -9.85 2.39
CA MET A 103 1.06 -9.13 3.43
C MET A 103 0.47 -7.74 3.69
N TRP A 104 0.10 -7.00 2.65
CA TRP A 104 -0.52 -5.68 2.81
C TRP A 104 -1.90 -5.76 3.47
N LEU A 105 -2.73 -6.75 3.09
CA LEU A 105 -4.01 -7.01 3.75
C LEU A 105 -3.83 -7.35 5.23
N LYS A 106 -2.92 -8.27 5.55
CA LYS A 106 -2.57 -8.63 6.94
C LYS A 106 -2.06 -7.43 7.76
N SER A 107 -1.46 -6.44 7.11
CA SER A 107 -1.06 -5.17 7.74
C SER A 107 -2.20 -4.14 7.89
N GLY A 108 -3.46 -4.54 7.64
CA GLY A 108 -4.64 -3.69 7.78
C GLY A 108 -4.86 -2.70 6.64
N LYS A 109 -4.20 -2.86 5.48
CA LYS A 109 -4.44 -1.98 4.32
C LYS A 109 -5.72 -2.39 3.62
N GLY A 110 -6.63 -1.43 3.45
CA GLY A 110 -7.85 -1.65 2.67
C GLY A 110 -7.59 -1.82 1.17
N PRO A 111 -8.56 -2.39 0.43
CA PRO A 111 -8.45 -2.67 -1.01
C PRO A 111 -8.05 -1.45 -1.85
N ASP A 112 -8.57 -0.27 -1.53
CA ASP A 112 -8.19 0.98 -2.20
C ASP A 112 -6.67 1.24 -2.11
N LYS A 113 -6.13 1.25 -0.89
CA LYS A 113 -4.71 1.56 -0.68
C LYS A 113 -3.81 0.51 -1.34
N ILE A 114 -4.26 -0.73 -1.43
CA ILE A 114 -3.55 -1.82 -2.11
C ILE A 114 -3.56 -1.61 -3.61
N PHE A 115 -4.72 -1.30 -4.19
CA PHE A 115 -4.84 -1.01 -5.62
C PHE A 115 -3.89 0.13 -6.02
N ASP A 116 -3.90 1.24 -5.28
CA ASP A 116 -3.01 2.38 -5.57
C ASP A 116 -1.54 2.03 -5.48
N ARG A 117 -1.14 1.17 -4.54
CA ARG A 117 0.24 0.68 -4.43
C ARG A 117 0.65 -0.11 -5.66
N TRP A 118 -0.24 -0.95 -6.19
CA TRP A 118 0.02 -1.68 -7.42
C TRP A 118 0.17 -0.74 -8.63
N ILE A 119 -0.68 0.27 -8.75
CA ILE A 119 -0.55 1.29 -9.80
C ILE A 119 0.76 2.07 -9.67
N ARG A 120 1.15 2.48 -8.45
CA ARG A 120 2.44 3.15 -8.17
C ARG A 120 3.66 2.28 -8.49
N LEU A 121 3.50 0.97 -8.40
CA LEU A 121 4.48 -0.03 -8.84
C LEU A 121 4.40 -0.35 -10.34
N SER A 122 3.68 0.48 -11.11
CA SER A 122 3.49 0.35 -12.56
C SER A 122 2.81 -0.96 -12.99
N LYS A 123 2.00 -1.59 -12.11
CA LYS A 123 1.12 -2.69 -12.52
C LYS A 123 -0.11 -2.15 -13.22
N SER A 124 -0.65 -2.95 -14.13
CA SER A 124 -1.91 -2.63 -14.80
C SER A 124 -3.09 -2.66 -13.81
N PRO A 125 -4.17 -1.89 -14.08
CA PRO A 125 -5.43 -1.99 -13.35
C PRO A 125 -5.96 -3.43 -13.26
N LYS A 126 -5.79 -4.22 -14.33
CA LYS A 126 -6.12 -5.65 -14.35
C LYS A 126 -5.34 -6.43 -13.31
N GLN A 127 -4.01 -6.31 -13.27
CA GLN A 127 -3.18 -7.01 -12.29
C GLN A 127 -3.53 -6.60 -10.85
N ALA A 128 -3.72 -5.31 -10.62
CA ALA A 128 -4.13 -4.80 -9.31
C ALA A 128 -5.49 -5.38 -8.87
N ALA A 129 -6.46 -5.43 -9.78
CA ALA A 129 -7.78 -6.02 -9.54
C ALA A 129 -7.71 -7.54 -9.31
N GLN A 130 -6.96 -8.27 -10.12
CA GLN A 130 -6.77 -9.71 -9.99
C GLN A 130 -6.21 -10.07 -8.61
N ASN A 131 -5.20 -9.33 -8.14
CA ASN A 131 -4.60 -9.55 -6.83
C ASN A 131 -5.61 -9.35 -5.69
N LEU A 132 -6.52 -8.38 -5.81
CA LEU A 132 -7.59 -8.17 -4.84
C LEU A 132 -8.61 -9.30 -4.86
N LEU A 133 -9.03 -9.75 -6.03
CA LEU A 133 -9.98 -10.87 -6.19
C LEU A 133 -9.39 -12.18 -5.63
N ASN A 134 -8.12 -12.46 -5.90
CA ASN A 134 -7.43 -13.65 -5.39
C ASN A 134 -7.35 -13.69 -3.85
N HIS A 135 -7.48 -12.54 -3.18
CA HIS A 135 -7.57 -12.43 -1.72
C HIS A 135 -9.00 -12.21 -1.21
N GLY A 136 -10.02 -12.55 -2.01
CA GLY A 136 -11.41 -12.57 -1.56
C GLY A 136 -12.10 -11.21 -1.57
N THR A 137 -11.55 -10.19 -2.23
CA THR A 137 -12.29 -8.95 -2.47
C THR A 137 -13.53 -9.27 -3.30
N THR A 138 -14.71 -8.86 -2.84
CA THR A 138 -15.96 -9.12 -3.56
C THR A 138 -16.01 -8.33 -4.87
N THR A 139 -16.82 -8.77 -5.84
CA THR A 139 -17.06 -8.01 -7.07
C THR A 139 -17.66 -6.64 -6.76
N ASN A 140 -18.50 -6.52 -5.74
CA ASN A 140 -19.09 -5.24 -5.35
C ASN A 140 -18.02 -4.26 -4.85
N ASP A 141 -17.11 -4.74 -4.01
CA ASP A 141 -16.03 -3.92 -3.47
C ASP A 141 -14.97 -3.59 -4.53
N LEU A 142 -14.67 -4.53 -5.43
CA LEU A 142 -13.81 -4.25 -6.58
C LEU A 142 -14.40 -3.14 -7.45
N TYR A 143 -15.71 -3.17 -7.73
CA TYR A 143 -16.36 -2.11 -8.49
C TYR A 143 -16.25 -0.75 -7.78
N LYS A 144 -16.45 -0.71 -6.45
CA LYS A 144 -16.24 0.51 -5.65
C LYS A 144 -14.81 1.04 -5.77
N VAL A 145 -13.80 0.16 -5.66
CA VAL A 145 -12.39 0.50 -5.84
C VAL A 145 -12.15 1.13 -7.21
N LEU A 146 -12.63 0.54 -8.30
CA LEU A 146 -12.43 1.10 -9.65
C LEU A 146 -13.17 2.44 -9.82
N ARG A 147 -14.41 2.55 -9.33
CA ARG A 147 -15.21 3.78 -9.43
C ARG A 147 -14.64 4.94 -8.65
N LYS A 148 -14.05 4.71 -7.48
CA LYS A 148 -13.38 5.74 -6.67
C LYS A 148 -12.21 6.40 -7.39
N ARG A 149 -11.65 5.75 -8.41
CA ARG A 149 -10.60 6.26 -9.29
C ARG A 149 -11.15 6.91 -10.56
N ASN A 150 -12.42 7.27 -10.56
CA ASN A 150 -13.14 7.87 -11.68
C ASN A 150 -13.12 7.03 -12.97
N MET A 151 -12.87 5.71 -12.88
CA MET A 151 -12.96 4.84 -14.03
C MET A 151 -14.41 4.73 -14.47
N ASN A 152 -14.70 5.09 -15.72
CA ASN A 152 -16.03 4.96 -16.31
C ASN A 152 -16.31 3.50 -16.70
N LEU A 153 -17.55 3.20 -17.11
CA LEU A 153 -17.92 1.83 -17.49
C LEU A 153 -17.15 1.32 -18.70
N GLU A 154 -16.80 2.19 -19.64
CA GLU A 154 -16.01 1.82 -20.81
C GLU A 154 -14.61 1.36 -20.43
N THR A 155 -14.04 1.93 -19.36
CA THR A 155 -12.74 1.52 -18.80
C THR A 155 -12.87 0.28 -17.92
N ILE A 156 -13.96 0.17 -17.15
CA ILE A 156 -14.17 -0.95 -16.21
C ILE A 156 -14.48 -2.26 -16.95
N ARG A 157 -15.34 -2.23 -17.98
CA ARG A 157 -15.76 -3.43 -18.73
C ARG A 157 -14.60 -4.30 -19.24
N PRO A 158 -13.59 -3.77 -19.95
CA PRO A 158 -12.48 -4.59 -20.43
C PRO A 158 -11.70 -5.22 -19.27
N ILE A 159 -11.46 -4.48 -18.17
CA ILE A 159 -10.84 -5.04 -16.97
C ILE A 159 -11.69 -6.18 -16.40
N TRP A 160 -13.01 -5.96 -16.31
CA TRP A 160 -13.95 -6.95 -15.78
C TRP A 160 -13.93 -8.26 -16.56
N ARG A 161 -14.05 -8.17 -17.89
CA ARG A 161 -14.02 -9.30 -18.82
C ARG A 161 -12.69 -10.04 -18.75
N ASP A 162 -11.59 -9.30 -18.69
CA ASP A 162 -10.23 -9.85 -18.62
C ASP A 162 -9.93 -10.60 -17.31
N LEU A 163 -10.73 -10.36 -16.27
CA LEU A 163 -10.71 -11.08 -14.99
C LEU A 163 -11.65 -12.29 -14.99
N GLY A 164 -12.32 -12.59 -16.11
CA GLY A 164 -13.31 -13.66 -16.21
C GLY A 164 -14.65 -13.35 -15.54
N LEU A 165 -14.90 -12.08 -15.19
CA LEU A 165 -16.16 -11.66 -14.57
C LEU A 165 -17.22 -11.35 -15.65
N THR A 166 -18.47 -11.72 -15.38
CA THR A 166 -19.58 -11.56 -16.31
C THR A 166 -20.16 -10.14 -16.28
N GLU A 167 -20.81 -9.73 -17.38
CA GLU A 167 -21.60 -8.50 -17.44
C GLU A 167 -22.76 -8.49 -16.43
N TYR A 168 -23.30 -9.67 -16.10
CA TYR A 168 -24.30 -9.80 -15.04
C TYR A 168 -23.73 -9.39 -13.68
N GLN A 169 -22.55 -9.90 -13.31
CA GLN A 169 -21.87 -9.51 -12.07
C GLN A 169 -21.52 -8.02 -12.06
N LEU A 170 -21.12 -7.44 -13.20
CA LEU A 170 -20.90 -6.00 -13.31
C LEU A 170 -22.19 -5.22 -13.05
N ARG A 171 -23.31 -5.64 -13.63
CA ARG A 171 -24.63 -5.02 -13.42
C ARG A 171 -25.04 -5.06 -11.95
N VAL A 172 -24.91 -6.23 -11.30
CA VAL A 172 -25.22 -6.39 -9.87
C VAL A 172 -24.36 -5.46 -9.01
N ALA A 173 -23.04 -5.43 -9.26
CA ALA A 173 -22.11 -4.58 -8.52
C ALA A 173 -22.44 -3.08 -8.67
N ARG A 174 -22.88 -2.65 -9.87
CA ARG A 174 -23.32 -1.27 -10.12
C ARG A 174 -24.55 -0.91 -9.29
N HIS A 175 -25.58 -1.75 -9.31
CA HIS A 175 -26.80 -1.51 -8.55
C HIS A 175 -26.55 -1.48 -7.04
N ALA A 176 -25.68 -2.37 -6.54
CA ALA A 176 -25.32 -2.39 -5.13
C ALA A 176 -24.63 -1.11 -4.64
N VAL A 177 -23.91 -0.40 -5.52
CA VAL A 177 -23.26 0.89 -5.17
C VAL A 177 -24.23 2.07 -5.29
N SER A 178 -25.17 2.03 -6.24
CA SER A 178 -26.18 3.09 -6.39
C SER A 178 -27.25 3.08 -5.30
N ALA A 179 -27.32 2.04 -4.48
CA ALA A 179 -28.27 1.90 -3.37
C ALA A 179 -27.71 2.36 -2.00
N LEU A 180 -26.47 2.87 -1.97
CA LEU A 180 -25.78 3.40 -0.78
C LEU A 180 -25.67 4.93 -0.87
#